data_AF-A0A1F8QQZ6-F1
#
_entry.id   AF-A0A1F8QQZ6-F1
#
_cell.length_a   1.000
_cell.length_b   1.000
_cell.length_c   1.000
_cell.angle_alpha   90.00
_cell.angle_beta   90.00
_cell.angle_gamma   90.00
#
_symmetry.space_group_name_H-M   'P 1'
#
loop_
_entity.id
_entity.type
_entity.pdbx_description
1 polymer ?
#
loop_
_entity_poly.entity_id
_entity_poly.type
_entity_poly.pdbx_seq_one_letter_code
_entity_poly.pdbx_strand_id
1 'polypeptide(L)'
;MVIPDPPWNEASRSLYILYVHLQERAAFQPGDSIQCGQAIGRIGQSGNALNPHLHLEVRVGPAGARFSSMAHYDNTAQPEELGNYCTWRVSDLFQLVDPLRLLAQLP
;
A
#
# COMPACT_ATOMS: atom_id res chain seq x y z
N MET A 1 -6.71 16.83 23.26
CA MET A 1 -5.81 15.96 22.49
C MET A 1 -5.67 16.61 21.12
N VAL A 2 -4.54 17.25 20.83
CA VAL A 2 -4.30 17.83 19.50
C VAL A 2 -3.88 16.67 18.62
N ILE A 3 -4.73 16.28 17.67
CA ILE A 3 -4.31 15.37 16.61
C ILE A 3 -3.51 16.26 15.65
N PRO A 4 -2.19 16.05 15.49
CA PRO A 4 -1.43 16.82 14.52
C PRO A 4 -2.07 16.64 13.14
N ASP A 5 -2.01 17.70 12.32
CA ASP A 5 -2.49 17.61 10.95
C ASP A 5 -1.88 16.39 10.28
N PRO A 6 -2.69 15.56 9.61
CA PRO A 6 -2.18 14.36 8.99
C PRO A 6 -1.12 14.74 7.94
N PRO A 7 -0.09 13.90 7.74
CA PRO A 7 1.02 14.21 6.84
C PRO A 7 0.64 14.11 5.34
N TRP A 8 -0.64 14.23 5.01
CA TRP A 8 -1.21 14.08 3.67
C TRP A 8 -2.31 15.10 3.41
N ASN A 9 -2.63 15.29 2.13
CA ASN A 9 -3.66 16.23 1.70
C ASN A 9 -5.04 15.54 1.71
N GLU A 10 -5.93 15.96 2.61
CA GLU A 10 -7.29 15.43 2.68
C GLU A 10 -8.25 16.02 1.63
N ALA A 11 -7.93 17.19 1.06
CA ALA A 11 -8.76 17.86 0.06
C ALA A 11 -8.66 17.22 -1.34
N SER A 12 -7.66 16.37 -1.58
CA SER A 12 -7.50 15.62 -2.83
C SER A 12 -7.27 14.14 -2.56
N ARG A 13 -7.50 13.31 -3.58
CA ARG A 13 -7.45 11.85 -3.46
C ARG A 13 -6.40 11.29 -4.42
N SER A 14 -5.77 10.19 -4.03
CA SER A 14 -4.83 9.43 -4.88
C SER A 14 -5.27 7.98 -4.98
N LEU A 15 -4.97 7.36 -6.12
CA LEU A 15 -5.03 5.91 -6.30
C LEU A 15 -3.71 5.31 -5.79
N TYR A 16 -3.83 4.30 -4.94
CA TYR A 16 -2.71 3.55 -4.41
C TYR A 16 -2.81 2.10 -4.86
N ILE A 17 -1.69 1.56 -5.34
CA ILE A 17 -1.56 0.15 -5.74
C ILE A 17 -0.44 -0.46 -4.89
N LEU A 18 -0.78 -1.46 -4.09
CA LEU A 18 0.16 -2.14 -3.20
C LEU A 18 0.48 -3.53 -3.75
N TYR A 19 1.77 -3.79 -3.97
CA TYR A 19 2.30 -5.08 -4.42
C TYR A 19 3.01 -5.77 -3.26
N VAL A 20 2.56 -6.97 -2.87
CA VAL A 20 3.04 -7.69 -1.69
C VAL A 20 3.50 -9.11 -2.04
N HIS A 21 4.30 -9.70 -1.16
CA HIS A 21 4.94 -11.01 -1.32
C HIS A 21 5.93 -11.06 -2.49
N LEU A 22 6.55 -9.94 -2.86
CA LEU A 22 7.60 -9.94 -3.88
C LEU A 22 8.79 -10.83 -3.45
N GLN A 23 9.49 -11.40 -4.44
CA GLN A 23 10.66 -12.26 -4.21
C GLN A 23 11.78 -11.51 -3.49
N GLU A 24 11.98 -10.25 -3.87
CA GLU A 24 12.99 -9.35 -3.35
C GLU A 24 12.37 -7.97 -3.17
N ARG A 25 13.03 -7.10 -2.39
CA ARG A 25 12.62 -5.69 -2.29
C ARG A 25 12.72 -5.03 -3.66
N ALA A 26 11.76 -4.18 -3.99
CA ALA A 26 11.81 -3.38 -5.21
C ALA A 26 13.07 -2.51 -5.23
N ALA A 27 13.70 -2.36 -6.40
CA ALA A 27 14.88 -1.50 -6.57
C ALA A 27 14.55 0.01 -6.54
N PHE A 28 13.27 0.35 -6.44
CA PHE A 28 12.75 1.71 -6.42
C PHE A 28 12.71 2.26 -5.00
N GLN A 29 12.85 3.58 -4.90
CA GLN A 29 12.73 4.33 -3.67
C GLN A 29 11.46 5.20 -3.68
N PRO A 30 10.89 5.52 -2.50
CA PRO A 30 9.80 6.49 -2.42
C PRO A 30 10.18 7.82 -3.08
N GLY A 31 9.39 8.26 -4.06
CA GLY A 31 9.66 9.47 -4.85
C GLY A 31 10.04 9.17 -6.30
N ASP A 32 10.47 7.95 -6.60
CA ASP A 32 10.74 7.53 -7.98
C ASP A 32 9.47 7.55 -8.83
N SER A 33 9.63 7.98 -10.09
CA SER A 33 8.58 7.87 -11.10
C SER A 33 8.74 6.56 -11.86
N ILE A 34 7.63 5.84 -12.06
CA ILE A 34 7.57 4.60 -12.84
C ILE A 34 6.55 4.73 -13.97
N GLN A 35 6.72 3.94 -15.02
CA GLN A 35 5.81 3.88 -16.17
C GLN A 35 4.91 2.63 -16.11
N CYS A 36 3.73 2.71 -16.73
CA CYS A 36 2.89 1.54 -16.92
C CYS A 36 3.64 0.47 -17.74
N GLY A 37 3.58 -0.78 -17.30
CA GLY A 37 4.31 -1.91 -17.92
C GLY A 37 5.77 -2.03 -17.50
N GLN A 38 6.32 -1.08 -16.73
CA GLN A 38 7.66 -1.20 -16.17
C GLN A 38 7.70 -2.33 -15.13
N ALA A 39 8.70 -3.20 -15.23
CA ALA A 39 8.92 -4.25 -14.26
C ALA A 39 9.35 -3.64 -12.91
N ILE A 40 8.59 -3.90 -11.85
CA ILE A 40 8.85 -3.39 -10.49
C ILE A 40 9.31 -4.45 -9.48
N GLY A 41 9.27 -5.73 -9.87
CA GLY A 41 9.66 -6.84 -9.02
C GLY A 41 9.26 -8.19 -9.62
N ARG A 42 9.53 -9.26 -8.86
CA ARG A 42 9.16 -10.65 -9.22
C ARG A 42 8.21 -11.22 -8.18
N ILE A 43 7.32 -12.11 -8.61
CA ILE A 43 6.44 -12.88 -7.70
C ILE A 43 7.32 -13.69 -6.73
N GLY A 44 6.97 -13.68 -5.45
CA GLY A 44 7.66 -14.44 -4.42
C GLY A 44 6.71 -14.91 -3.33
N GLN A 45 7.26 -15.05 -2.13
CA GLN A 45 6.57 -15.54 -0.94
C GLN A 45 7.09 -14.85 0.34
N SER A 46 7.61 -13.63 0.23
CA SER A 46 8.16 -12.92 1.38
C SER A 46 7.07 -12.55 2.39
N GLY A 47 7.40 -12.49 3.67
CA GLY A 47 6.45 -12.21 4.74
C GLY A 47 5.51 -13.40 5.01
N ASN A 48 4.26 -13.11 5.37
CA ASN A 48 3.26 -14.12 5.72
C ASN A 48 2.51 -14.62 4.47
N ALA A 49 3.14 -15.48 3.67
CA ALA A 49 2.55 -16.13 2.49
C ALA A 49 2.67 -17.66 2.60
N LEU A 50 1.60 -18.37 2.22
CA LEU A 50 1.58 -19.85 2.23
C LEU A 50 2.29 -20.48 1.02
N ASN A 51 2.25 -19.79 -0.12
CA ASN A 51 2.83 -20.24 -1.39
C ASN A 51 3.20 -19.02 -2.26
N PRO A 52 4.02 -19.19 -3.31
CA PRO A 52 4.38 -18.07 -4.19
C PRO A 52 3.17 -17.47 -4.92
N HIS A 53 2.87 -16.20 -4.65
CA HIS A 53 1.80 -15.44 -5.31
C HIS A 53 2.04 -13.93 -5.15
N LEU A 54 1.30 -13.13 -5.92
CA LEU A 54 1.25 -11.68 -5.73
C LEU A 54 -0.03 -11.33 -4.97
N HIS A 55 0.10 -10.69 -3.81
CA HIS A 55 -1.04 -10.03 -3.16
C HIS A 55 -1.09 -8.58 -3.64
N LEU A 56 -2.20 -8.22 -4.27
CA LEU A 56 -2.41 -6.92 -4.90
C LEU A 56 -3.59 -6.21 -4.22
N GLU A 57 -3.36 -4.99 -3.74
CA GLU A 57 -4.44 -4.11 -3.27
C GLU A 57 -4.52 -2.86 -4.13
N VAL A 58 -5.74 -2.41 -4.42
CA VAL A 58 -5.99 -1.12 -5.05
C VAL A 58 -6.93 -0.33 -4.14
N ARG A 59 -6.51 0.87 -3.74
CA ARG A 59 -7.26 1.72 -2.82
C ARG A 59 -7.26 3.17 -3.27
N VAL A 60 -8.30 3.91 -2.88
CA VAL A 60 -8.36 5.37 -3.00
C VAL A 60 -8.39 5.99 -1.61
N GLY A 61 -7.52 6.97 -1.37
CA GLY A 61 -7.40 7.65 -0.09
C GLY A 61 -6.83 9.06 -0.22
N PRO A 62 -6.59 9.78 0.89
CA PRO A 62 -6.00 11.11 0.90
C PRO A 62 -4.69 11.18 0.10
N ALA A 63 -4.51 12.24 -0.69
CA ALA A 63 -3.37 12.35 -1.58
C ALA A 63 -2.05 12.56 -0.83
N GLY A 64 -0.98 11.94 -1.33
CA GLY A 64 0.36 12.11 -0.78
C GLY A 64 0.68 11.29 0.46
N ALA A 65 -0.25 10.44 0.94
CA ALA A 65 0.01 9.55 2.06
C ALA A 65 1.26 8.68 1.85
N ARG A 66 2.06 8.55 2.91
CA ARG A 66 3.27 7.73 3.01
C ARG A 66 3.28 7.05 4.37
N PHE A 67 3.67 5.79 4.39
CA PHE A 67 3.82 5.00 5.61
C PHE A 67 5.28 4.56 5.72
N SER A 68 5.90 4.81 6.87
CA SER A 68 7.27 4.38 7.22
C SER A 68 7.37 2.85 7.26
N SER A 69 6.40 2.22 7.94
CA SER A 69 6.23 0.78 8.06
C SER A 69 4.78 0.43 8.39
N MET A 70 4.40 -0.83 8.22
CA MET A 70 3.07 -1.35 8.52
C MET A 70 3.18 -2.84 8.84
N ALA A 71 2.46 -3.29 9.87
CA ALA A 71 2.42 -4.69 10.26
C ALA A 71 1.00 -5.09 10.68
N HIS A 72 0.60 -6.31 10.33
CA HIS A 72 -0.60 -6.92 10.89
C HIS A 72 -0.35 -7.26 12.38
N TYR A 73 -1.43 -7.44 13.14
CA TYR A 73 -1.37 -7.72 14.58
C TYR A 73 -0.55 -8.97 14.90
N ASP A 74 0.72 -8.78 15.23
CA ASP A 74 1.57 -9.73 15.95
C ASP A 74 2.22 -9.05 17.16
N ASN A 75 2.87 -9.83 18.03
CA ASN A 75 3.44 -9.33 19.28
C ASN A 75 4.79 -8.60 19.12
N THR A 76 5.32 -8.52 17.90
CA THR A 76 6.56 -7.81 17.57
C THR A 76 6.30 -6.46 16.89
N ALA A 77 5.08 -6.27 16.36
CA ALA A 77 4.64 -5.05 15.70
C ALA A 77 4.68 -3.83 16.65
N GLN A 78 5.27 -2.74 16.16
CA GLN A 78 5.31 -1.47 16.88
C GLN A 78 3.95 -0.77 16.87
N PRO A 79 3.64 0.06 17.88
CA PRO A 79 2.39 0.82 17.91
C PRO A 79 2.14 1.68 16.66
N GLU A 80 3.19 2.25 16.07
CA GLU A 80 3.11 3.00 14.80
C GLU A 80 2.71 2.09 13.63
N GLU A 81 3.29 0.89 13.54
CA GLU A 81 2.97 -0.08 12.48
C GLU A 81 1.52 -0.53 12.54
N LEU A 82 1.01 -0.76 13.76
CA LEU A 82 -0.39 -1.10 14.01
C LEU A 82 -1.31 0.07 13.68
N GLY A 83 -0.92 1.30 14.03
CA GLY A 83 -1.67 2.51 13.69
C GLY A 83 -1.77 2.72 12.18
N ASN A 84 -0.67 2.51 11.46
CA ASN A 84 -0.61 2.57 10.01
C ASN A 84 -1.48 1.46 9.37
N TYR A 85 -1.45 0.24 9.93
CA TYR A 85 -2.30 -0.85 9.48
C TYR A 85 -3.78 -0.55 9.69
N CYS A 86 -4.18 -0.05 10.87
CA CYS A 86 -5.54 0.38 11.15
C CYS A 86 -5.99 1.49 10.18
N THR A 87 -5.13 2.48 9.95
CA THR A 87 -5.41 3.58 9.01
C THR A 87 -5.64 3.05 7.60
N TRP A 88 -4.75 2.19 7.10
CA TRP A 88 -4.84 1.64 5.75
C TRP A 88 -6.00 0.66 5.57
N ARG A 89 -6.20 -0.26 6.52
CA ARG A 89 -7.04 -1.44 6.32
C ARG A 89 -8.44 -1.33 6.94
N VAL A 90 -8.57 -0.62 8.06
CA VAL A 90 -9.74 -0.69 8.95
C VAL A 90 -10.51 0.64 9.02
N SER A 91 -9.82 1.78 8.91
CA SER A 91 -10.40 3.10 9.18
C SER A 91 -11.44 3.60 8.15
N ASP A 92 -11.58 2.93 7.01
CA ASP A 92 -12.31 3.37 5.82
C ASP A 92 -11.74 4.65 5.14
N LEU A 93 -10.63 5.21 5.64
CA LEU A 93 -9.95 6.34 4.99
C LEU A 93 -9.33 5.96 3.63
N PHE A 94 -8.85 4.73 3.52
CA PHE A 94 -8.33 4.14 2.27
C PHE A 94 -9.27 3.04 1.78
N GLN A 95 -10.18 3.44 0.89
CA GLN A 95 -11.29 2.62 0.42
C GLN A 95 -10.83 1.67 -0.67
N LEU A 96 -11.21 0.39 -0.55
CA LEU A 96 -10.91 -0.63 -1.55
C LEU A 96 -11.63 -0.33 -2.87
N VAL A 97 -10.90 -0.48 -3.96
CA VAL A 97 -11.44 -0.40 -5.32
C VAL A 97 -11.22 -1.74 -6.00
N ASP A 98 -12.22 -2.21 -6.75
CA ASP A 98 -12.09 -3.38 -7.62
C ASP A 98 -10.96 -3.16 -8.65
N PRO A 99 -9.84 -3.89 -8.57
CA PRO A 99 -8.71 -3.71 -9.49
C PRO A 99 -9.08 -3.96 -10.95
N LEU A 100 -10.08 -4.80 -11.22
CA LEU A 100 -10.50 -5.10 -12.59
C LEU A 100 -11.08 -3.87 -13.30
N ARG A 101 -11.63 -2.91 -12.55
CA ARG A 101 -12.08 -1.64 -13.13
C ARG A 101 -10.94 -0.79 -13.67
N LEU A 102 -9.75 -0.89 -13.08
CA LEU A 102 -8.55 -0.21 -13.57
C LEU A 102 -7.98 -0.98 -14.77
N LEU A 103 -7.83 -2.30 -14.62
CA LEU A 103 -7.23 -3.15 -15.65
C LEU A 103 -8.06 -3.18 -16.94
N ALA A 104 -9.39 -3.10 -16.86
CA ALA A 104 -10.28 -3.03 -18.02
C ALA A 104 -10.15 -1.71 -18.81
N GLN A 105 -9.48 -0.69 -18.27
CA GLN A 105 -9.23 0.59 -18.94
C GLN A 105 -7.83 0.66 -19.57
N LEU A 106 -6.99 -0.36 -19.36
CA LEU A 106 -5.69 -0.43 -20.03
C LEU A 106 -5.90 -0.72 -21.53
N PRO A 107 -5.09 -0.10 -22.41
CA PRO A 107 -5.21 -0.26 -23.86
C PRO A 107 -4.90 -1.69 -24.34
#